data_AF-A0A7J0DBB8-F1
#
_entry.id   AF-A0A7J0DBB8-F1
#
_cell.length_a   1.000
_cell.length_b   1.000
_cell.length_c   1.000
_cell.angle_alpha   90.00
_cell.angle_beta   90.00
_cell.angle_gamma   90.00
#
_symmetry.space_group_name_H-M   'P 1'
#
loop_
_entity.id
_entity.type
_entity.pdbx_description
1 polymer ?
#
loop_
_entity_poly.entity_id
_entity_poly.type
_entity_poly.pdbx_seq_one_letter_code
_entity_poly.pdbx_strand_id
1 'polypeptide(L)'
;MTLAGAGLLWMGWTGFNGGSPYAASTDASLAALNTHVCAATSLLTWLALDTVFFGKPSVISAVQGIITGLVCITPAADDTMGMFHTHAIAGTLGGILAGFFAVPKLSRLFYMVPDWQKYIGLAYGLQSGQTSAGFRQMGAQLVGIFFIASLNIVTTSLICMFIKLIVPLRMSEEELGIGDEEVHGEQAYALWADGLRFENSKNNSVFDARADDHHDFPSSFVTKTPTELEMI
;
A
#
# COMPACT_ATOMS: atom_id res chain seq x y z
N MET A 1 8.55 2.12 -13.22
CA MET A 1 7.10 2.43 -13.19
C MET A 1 6.61 2.91 -11.82
N THR A 2 7.12 2.41 -10.71
CA THR A 2 6.65 2.73 -9.34
C THR A 2 6.59 4.22 -8.99
N LEU A 3 7.59 5.02 -9.38
CA LEU A 3 7.60 6.47 -9.12
C LEU A 3 6.52 7.22 -9.92
N ALA A 4 6.28 6.83 -11.17
CA ALA A 4 5.22 7.40 -11.98
C ALA A 4 3.84 7.06 -11.37
N GLY A 5 3.65 5.81 -10.94
CA GLY A 5 2.45 5.39 -10.21
C GLY A 5 2.25 6.18 -8.92
N ALA A 6 3.31 6.38 -8.12
CA ALA A 6 3.24 7.18 -6.90
C ALA A 6 2.87 8.65 -7.18
N GLY A 7 3.41 9.24 -8.24
CA GLY A 7 3.07 10.61 -8.65
C GLY A 7 1.62 10.76 -9.10
N LEU A 8 1.13 9.83 -9.93
CA LEU A 8 -0.28 9.78 -10.35
C LEU A 8 -1.22 9.58 -9.16
N LEU A 9 -0.84 8.69 -8.23
CA LEU A 9 -1.61 8.40 -7.04
C LEU A 9 -1.67 9.62 -6.11
N TRP A 10 -0.56 10.33 -5.89
CA TRP A 10 -0.55 11.57 -5.11
C TRP A 10 -1.46 12.62 -5.75
N MET A 11 -1.30 12.87 -7.06
CA MET A 11 -2.14 13.82 -7.78
C MET A 11 -3.63 13.46 -7.69
N GLY A 12 -3.97 12.18 -7.89
CA GLY A 12 -5.34 11.68 -7.76
C GLY A 12 -5.89 11.84 -6.35
N TRP A 13 -5.07 11.58 -5.32
CA TRP A 13 -5.46 11.71 -3.92
C TRP A 13 -5.75 13.15 -3.50
N THR A 14 -5.04 14.13 -4.08
CA THR A 14 -5.35 15.55 -3.88
C THR A 14 -6.74 15.88 -4.39
N GLY A 15 -7.13 15.33 -5.55
CA GLY A 15 -8.50 15.49 -6.10
C GLY A 15 -9.54 14.74 -5.28
N PHE A 16 -9.20 13.55 -4.78
CA PHE A 16 -10.05 12.74 -3.90
C PHE A 16 -10.39 13.52 -2.61
N ASN A 17 -9.39 13.92 -1.83
CA ASN A 17 -9.58 14.64 -0.57
C ASN A 17 -10.11 16.07 -0.77
N GLY A 18 -9.67 16.77 -1.82
CA GLY A 18 -10.15 18.11 -2.14
C GLY A 18 -11.59 18.13 -2.67
N GLY A 19 -12.06 17.01 -3.22
CA GLY A 19 -13.41 16.85 -3.75
C GLY A 19 -14.44 16.41 -2.71
N SER A 20 -14.03 15.87 -1.55
CA SER A 20 -14.92 15.38 -0.50
C SER A 20 -15.99 16.37 -0.02
N PRO A 21 -15.76 17.71 0.01
CA PRO A 21 -16.80 18.68 0.37
C PRO A 21 -17.91 18.89 -0.69
N TYR A 22 -17.81 18.26 -1.88
CA TYR A 22 -18.72 18.40 -3.03
C TYR A 22 -18.97 19.84 -3.51
N ALA A 23 -18.15 20.79 -3.06
CA ALA A 23 -18.26 22.21 -3.38
C ALA A 23 -16.87 22.85 -3.38
N ALA A 24 -16.67 23.84 -4.26
CA ALA A 24 -15.46 24.67 -4.27
C ALA A 24 -15.51 25.66 -3.09
N SER A 25 -15.00 25.24 -1.94
CA SER A 25 -14.99 26.00 -0.70
C SER A 25 -13.58 26.12 -0.10
N THR A 26 -13.46 26.91 0.96
CA THR A 26 -12.25 26.95 1.80
C THR A 26 -11.90 25.58 2.37
N ASP A 27 -12.89 24.72 2.64
CA ASP A 27 -12.66 23.38 3.16
C ASP A 27 -11.99 22.48 2.12
N ALA A 28 -12.38 22.58 0.84
CA ALA A 28 -11.73 21.87 -0.27
C ALA A 28 -10.25 22.29 -0.42
N SER A 29 -9.97 23.59 -0.27
CA SER A 29 -8.61 24.12 -0.35
C SER A 29 -7.74 23.67 0.82
N LEU A 30 -8.30 23.65 2.03
CA LEU A 30 -7.64 23.15 3.24
C LEU A 30 -7.37 21.65 3.14
N ALA A 31 -8.32 20.85 2.63
CA ALA A 31 -8.15 19.42 2.44
C ALA A 31 -7.03 19.09 1.44
N ALA A 32 -6.97 19.80 0.30
CA ALA A 32 -5.90 19.66 -0.67
C ALA A 32 -4.52 20.03 -0.07
N LEU A 33 -4.43 21.14 0.66
CA LEU A 33 -3.19 21.59 1.29
C LEU A 33 -2.70 20.60 2.35
N ASN A 34 -3.60 20.13 3.22
CA ASN A 34 -3.28 19.12 4.23
C ASN A 34 -2.81 17.80 3.60
N THR A 35 -3.36 17.44 2.44
CA THR A 35 -2.95 16.25 1.68
C THR A 35 -1.50 16.34 1.22
N HIS A 36 -1.09 17.48 0.64
CA HIS A 36 0.30 17.69 0.22
C HIS A 36 1.27 17.72 1.40
N VAL A 37 0.91 18.43 2.48
CA VAL A 37 1.77 18.53 3.67
C VAL A 37 1.94 17.17 4.34
N CYS A 38 0.87 16.38 4.47
CA CYS A 38 0.94 15.06 5.09
C CYS A 38 1.77 14.07 4.27
N ALA A 39 1.55 14.00 2.95
CA ALA A 39 2.34 13.15 2.07
C ALA A 39 3.83 13.52 2.07
N ALA A 40 4.16 14.82 2.02
CA ALA A 40 5.53 15.31 2.06
C ALA A 40 6.22 15.02 3.41
N THR A 41 5.55 15.29 4.52
CA THR A 41 6.10 15.05 5.87
C THR A 41 6.32 13.56 6.15
N SER A 42 5.40 12.70 5.69
CA SER A 42 5.55 11.25 5.78
C SER A 42 6.68 10.73 4.90
N LEU A 43 6.79 11.18 3.64
CA LEU A 43 7.95 10.85 2.78
C LEU A 43 9.27 11.22 3.45
N LEU A 44 9.38 12.43 4.00
CA LEU A 44 10.62 12.88 4.65
C LEU A 44 10.94 12.05 5.90
N THR A 45 9.92 11.68 6.66
CA THR A 45 10.06 10.82 7.84
C THR A 45 10.60 9.45 7.45
N TRP A 46 10.04 8.82 6.42
CA TRP A 46 10.51 7.52 5.93
C TRP A 46 11.94 7.58 5.38
N LEU A 47 12.28 8.62 4.62
CA LEU A 47 13.65 8.81 4.14
C LEU A 47 14.65 9.07 5.27
N ALA A 48 14.23 9.79 6.31
CA ALA A 48 15.05 10.00 7.50
C ALA A 48 15.27 8.69 8.26
N LEU A 49 14.23 7.88 8.46
CA LEU A 49 14.33 6.56 9.07
C LEU A 49 15.25 5.64 8.27
N ASP A 50 15.11 5.63 6.94
CA ASP A 50 16.00 4.88 6.06
C ASP A 50 17.46 5.26 6.24
N THR A 51 17.73 6.56 6.31
CA THR A 51 19.08 7.08 6.48
C THR A 51 19.64 6.72 7.86
N VAL A 52 18.81 6.74 8.91
CA VAL A 52 19.20 6.39 10.28
C VAL A 52 19.49 4.90 10.44
N PHE A 53 18.64 4.02 9.91
CA PHE A 53 18.74 2.57 10.12
C PHE A 53 19.56 1.84 9.05
N PHE A 54 19.49 2.28 7.80
CA PHE A 54 20.12 1.61 6.66
C PHE A 54 21.25 2.43 6.03
N GLY A 55 21.52 3.63 6.54
CA GLY A 55 22.64 4.48 6.11
C GLY A 55 22.48 5.14 4.75
N LYS A 56 21.38 4.87 4.03
CA LYS A 56 21.10 5.42 2.70
C LYS A 56 19.59 5.51 2.44
N PRO A 57 19.12 6.57 1.75
CA PRO A 57 17.70 6.70 1.39
C PRO A 57 17.28 5.70 0.30
N SER A 58 16.12 5.06 0.46
CA SER A 58 15.53 4.15 -0.55
C SER A 58 14.34 4.76 -1.28
N VAL A 59 14.28 4.55 -2.60
CA VAL A 59 13.15 4.95 -3.45
C VAL A 59 11.86 4.21 -3.08
N ILE A 60 11.96 2.93 -2.71
CA ILE A 60 10.80 2.13 -2.32
C ILE A 60 10.22 2.67 -1.00
N SER A 61 11.09 3.02 -0.05
CA SER A 61 10.68 3.62 1.23
C SER A 61 10.07 5.01 1.05
N ALA A 62 10.59 5.81 0.13
CA ALA A 62 9.99 7.10 -0.23
C ALA A 62 8.56 6.94 -0.76
N VAL A 63 8.33 5.98 -1.68
CA VAL A 63 7.00 5.68 -2.21
C VAL A 63 6.07 5.17 -1.11
N GLN A 64 6.57 4.27 -0.24
CA GLN A 64 5.82 3.80 0.92
C GLN A 64 5.45 4.95 1.87
N GLY A 65 6.36 5.89 2.11
CA GLY A 65 6.13 7.08 2.92
C GLY A 65 5.07 7.99 2.34
N ILE A 66 5.07 8.22 1.02
CA ILE A 66 4.01 8.96 0.31
C ILE A 66 2.65 8.29 0.53
N ILE A 67 2.54 7.00 0.23
CA ILE A 67 1.29 6.24 0.36
C ILE A 67 0.82 6.26 1.83
N THR A 68 1.75 6.10 2.78
CA THR A 68 1.42 6.14 4.21
C THR A 68 0.85 7.50 4.63
N GLY A 69 1.46 8.60 4.19
CA GLY A 69 0.96 9.94 4.48
C GLY A 69 -0.40 10.22 3.86
N LEU A 70 -0.57 9.89 2.58
CA LEU A 70 -1.84 10.07 1.86
C LEU A 70 -2.99 9.32 2.52
N VAL A 71 -2.75 8.07 2.92
CA VAL A 71 -3.83 7.29 3.54
C VAL A 71 -4.09 7.74 4.98
N CYS A 72 -3.07 8.18 5.73
CA CYS A 72 -3.23 8.72 7.09
C CYS A 72 -4.07 10.01 7.13
N ILE A 73 -3.99 10.88 6.13
CA ILE A 73 -4.77 12.13 6.08
C ILE A 73 -6.19 11.92 5.56
N THR A 74 -6.46 10.81 4.85
CA THR A 74 -7.77 10.51 4.26
C THR A 74 -8.92 10.45 5.28
N PRO A 75 -8.81 9.80 6.46
CA PRO A 75 -9.91 9.82 7.44
C PRO A 75 -10.17 11.21 8.06
N ALA A 76 -9.22 12.16 7.94
CA ALA A 76 -9.44 13.56 8.30
C ALA A 76 -10.05 14.39 7.15
N ALA A 77 -10.11 13.84 5.93
CA ALA A 77 -10.67 14.43 4.72
C ALA A 77 -11.88 13.67 4.14
N ASP A 78 -12.28 12.56 4.79
CA ASP A 78 -13.35 11.62 4.46
C ASP A 78 -13.08 10.57 3.35
N ASP A 79 -13.59 9.36 3.63
CA ASP A 79 -13.65 8.08 2.90
C ASP A 79 -12.44 7.09 2.85
N THR A 80 -12.77 5.80 2.76
CA THR A 80 -12.18 4.64 3.46
C THR A 80 -11.49 3.63 2.53
N MET A 81 -10.60 4.08 1.65
CA MET A 81 -9.94 3.19 0.67
C MET A 81 -8.45 2.98 0.96
N GLY A 82 -8.16 2.14 1.98
CA GLY A 82 -6.81 1.69 2.34
C GLY A 82 -6.79 0.38 3.15
N MET A 83 -7.48 -0.66 2.69
CA MET A 83 -7.90 -1.81 3.51
C MET A 83 -6.79 -2.53 4.30
N PHE A 84 -5.59 -2.75 3.76
CA PHE A 84 -4.56 -3.54 4.47
C PHE A 84 -3.57 -2.67 5.24
N HIS A 85 -2.96 -1.68 4.58
CA HIS A 85 -1.92 -0.88 5.21
C HIS A 85 -2.48 0.10 6.27
N THR A 86 -3.65 0.72 6.06
CA THR A 86 -4.20 1.66 7.05
C THR A 86 -5.31 1.11 7.91
N HIS A 87 -6.13 0.16 7.46
CA HIS A 87 -7.16 -0.38 8.35
C HIS A 87 -6.63 -1.51 9.22
N ALA A 88 -5.81 -2.42 8.66
CA ALA A 88 -5.21 -3.47 9.48
C ALA A 88 -4.07 -2.91 10.34
N ILE A 89 -3.03 -2.29 9.78
CA ILE A 89 -1.88 -1.85 10.58
C ILE A 89 -2.16 -0.54 11.32
N ALA A 90 -2.48 0.55 10.62
CA ALA A 90 -2.71 1.84 11.29
C ALA A 90 -3.98 1.83 12.15
N GLY A 91 -5.04 1.10 11.75
CA GLY A 91 -6.27 0.94 12.53
C GLY A 91 -6.06 0.10 13.79
N THR A 92 -5.35 -1.03 13.70
CA THR A 92 -5.00 -1.84 14.88
C THR A 92 -4.08 -1.06 15.82
N LEU A 93 -3.04 -0.42 15.29
CA LEU A 93 -2.12 0.40 16.08
C LEU A 93 -2.85 1.59 16.73
N GLY A 94 -3.68 2.29 15.97
CA GLY A 94 -4.50 3.41 16.46
C GLY A 94 -5.50 2.97 17.53
N GLY A 95 -6.18 1.83 17.34
CA GLY A 95 -7.08 1.25 18.34
C GLY A 95 -6.37 0.85 19.62
N ILE A 96 -5.19 0.21 19.52
CA ILE A 96 -4.34 -0.14 20.68
C ILE A 96 -3.89 1.13 21.42
N LEU A 97 -3.37 2.13 20.69
CA LEU A 97 -2.91 3.39 21.27
C LEU A 97 -4.06 4.18 21.89
N ALA A 98 -5.25 4.20 21.29
CA ALA A 98 -6.43 4.80 21.87
C ALA A 98 -6.88 4.05 23.14
N GLY A 99 -6.85 2.72 23.14
CA GLY A 99 -7.12 1.89 24.32
C GLY A 99 -6.15 2.15 25.47
N PHE A 100 -4.89 2.44 25.13
CA PHE A 100 -3.83 2.65 26.12
C PHE A 100 -3.72 4.11 26.61
N PHE A 101 -3.86 5.09 25.73
CA PHE A 101 -3.61 6.52 25.99
C PHE A 101 -4.86 7.41 25.92
N ALA A 102 -6.09 6.88 25.87
CA ALA A 102 -7.30 7.72 25.88
C ALA A 102 -7.33 8.68 27.07
N VAL A 103 -7.43 9.98 26.78
CA VAL A 103 -7.58 11.03 27.79
C VAL A 103 -9.07 11.37 27.92
N PRO A 104 -9.67 11.23 29.12
CA PRO A 104 -11.09 11.46 29.32
C PRO A 104 -11.55 12.88 28.92
N LYS A 105 -10.73 13.90 29.23
CA LYS A 105 -11.04 15.30 28.90
C LYS A 105 -11.10 15.55 27.39
N LEU A 106 -10.23 14.89 26.62
CA LEU A 106 -10.25 14.98 25.16
C LEU A 106 -11.49 14.27 24.59
N SER A 107 -11.91 13.17 25.21
CA SER A 107 -13.13 12.46 24.80
C SER A 107 -14.38 13.33 24.93
N ARG A 108 -14.47 14.15 25.99
CA ARG A 108 -15.54 15.15 26.12
C ARG A 108 -15.47 16.22 25.03
N LEU A 109 -14.26 16.74 24.77
CA LEU A 109 -14.04 17.86 23.86
C LEU A 109 -14.37 17.50 22.42
N PHE A 110 -13.92 16.32 21.96
CA PHE A 110 -14.09 15.90 20.56
C PHE A 110 -15.41 15.17 20.30
N TYR A 111 -15.94 14.42 21.28
CA TYR A 111 -17.11 13.56 21.07
C TYR A 111 -18.35 13.99 21.87
N MET A 112 -18.28 15.10 22.61
CA MET A 112 -19.39 15.67 23.40
C MET A 112 -20.14 14.68 24.31
N VAL A 113 -19.42 13.67 24.84
CA VAL A 113 -20.03 12.61 25.65
C VAL A 113 -20.24 13.08 27.10
N PRO A 114 -21.48 13.01 27.66
CA PRO A 114 -21.76 13.46 29.02
C PRO A 114 -20.98 12.69 30.10
N ASP A 115 -20.87 11.36 29.95
CA ASP A 115 -20.20 10.45 30.89
C ASP A 115 -18.72 10.24 30.56
N TRP A 116 -18.02 11.28 30.10
CA TRP A 116 -16.66 11.17 29.57
C TRP A 116 -15.65 10.57 30.57
N GLN A 117 -15.88 10.68 31.88
CA GLN A 117 -14.95 10.17 32.91
C GLN A 117 -14.73 8.65 32.81
N LYS A 118 -15.68 7.91 32.24
CA LYS A 118 -15.62 6.44 32.16
C LYS A 118 -14.77 5.92 30.99
N TYR A 119 -14.32 6.81 30.11
CA TYR A 119 -13.51 6.53 28.92
C TYR A 119 -12.07 6.98 29.18
N ILE A 120 -11.35 6.18 29.95
CA ILE A 120 -9.96 6.40 30.31
C ILE A 120 -9.09 5.32 29.69
N GLY A 121 -7.96 5.70 29.11
CA GLY A 121 -6.98 4.76 28.59
C GLY A 121 -6.28 4.01 29.72
N LEU A 122 -5.79 2.80 29.42
CA LEU A 122 -5.17 1.93 30.43
C LEU A 122 -4.02 2.61 31.20
N ALA A 123 -3.16 3.38 30.53
CA ALA A 123 -2.03 4.07 31.18
C ALA A 123 -2.52 5.08 32.24
N TYR A 124 -3.49 5.92 31.88
CA TYR A 124 -4.08 6.90 32.80
C TYR A 124 -4.97 6.24 33.86
N GLY A 125 -5.64 5.13 33.54
CA GLY A 125 -6.41 4.33 34.48
C GLY A 125 -5.54 3.72 35.58
N LEU A 126 -4.35 3.22 35.23
CA LEU A 126 -3.35 2.73 36.19
C LEU A 126 -2.82 3.87 37.08
N GLN A 127 -2.54 5.04 36.50
CA GLN A 127 -2.01 6.18 37.25
C GLN A 127 -3.05 6.83 38.19
N SER A 128 -4.31 6.89 37.79
CA SER A 128 -5.39 7.56 38.52
C SER A 128 -6.16 6.65 39.49
N GLY A 129 -5.77 5.36 39.59
CA GLY A 129 -6.46 4.36 40.40
C GLY A 129 -7.75 3.80 39.79
N GLN A 130 -8.14 4.26 38.60
CA GLN A 130 -9.31 3.78 37.84
C GLN A 130 -8.96 2.61 36.92
N THR A 131 -8.30 1.58 37.46
CA THR A 131 -7.73 0.48 36.68
C THR A 131 -8.79 -0.30 35.89
N SER A 132 -9.93 -0.60 36.51
CA SER A 132 -11.04 -1.32 35.88
C SER A 132 -11.59 -0.60 34.64
N ALA A 133 -11.69 0.74 34.68
CA ALA A 133 -12.13 1.53 33.53
C ALA A 133 -11.10 1.50 32.39
N GLY A 134 -9.81 1.57 32.72
CA GLY A 134 -8.70 1.43 31.76
C GLY A 134 -8.67 0.07 31.07
N PHE A 135 -8.82 -1.02 31.82
CA PHE A 135 -8.91 -2.38 31.25
C PHE A 135 -10.14 -2.56 30.37
N ARG A 136 -11.29 -1.98 30.76
CA ARG A 136 -12.51 -2.02 29.94
C ARG A 136 -12.31 -1.29 28.61
N GLN A 137 -11.66 -0.12 28.63
CA GLN A 137 -11.38 0.65 27.41
C GLN A 137 -10.44 -0.13 26.47
N MET A 138 -9.37 -0.72 27.00
CA MET A 138 -8.46 -1.56 26.23
C MET A 138 -9.17 -2.81 25.67
N GLY A 139 -9.98 -3.47 26.49
CA GLY A 139 -10.75 -4.64 26.08
C GLY A 139 -11.74 -4.33 24.95
N ALA A 140 -12.42 -3.19 25.00
CA ALA A 140 -13.33 -2.76 23.93
C ALA A 140 -12.61 -2.58 22.59
N GLN A 141 -11.40 -2.02 22.58
CA GLN A 141 -10.59 -1.85 21.37
C GLN A 141 -10.17 -3.21 20.80
N LEU A 142 -9.70 -4.13 21.65
CA LEU A 142 -9.31 -5.48 21.22
C LEU A 142 -10.49 -6.26 20.65
N VAL A 143 -11.66 -6.21 21.29
CA VAL A 143 -12.89 -6.86 20.78
C VAL A 143 -13.27 -6.29 19.42
N GLY A 144 -13.20 -4.97 19.24
CA GLY A 144 -13.46 -4.33 17.95
C GLY A 144 -12.51 -4.81 16.85
N ILE A 145 -11.20 -4.86 17.14
CA ILE A 145 -10.16 -5.35 16.21
C ILE A 145 -10.47 -6.81 15.81
N PHE A 146 -10.70 -7.69 16.78
CA PHE A 146 -10.99 -9.10 16.50
C PHE A 146 -12.29 -9.29 15.73
N PHE A 147 -13.32 -8.52 16.03
CA PHE A 147 -14.60 -8.57 15.32
C PHE A 147 -14.43 -8.21 13.84
N ILE A 148 -13.78 -7.07 13.56
CA ILE A 148 -13.55 -6.60 12.18
C ILE A 148 -12.64 -7.57 11.42
N ALA A 149 -11.56 -8.06 12.05
CA ALA A 149 -10.66 -9.04 11.44
C ALA A 149 -11.41 -10.34 11.07
N SER A 150 -12.22 -10.86 12.00
CA SER A 150 -13.01 -12.07 11.78
C SER A 150 -14.03 -11.88 10.66
N LEU A 151 -14.75 -10.75 10.68
CA LEU A 151 -15.73 -10.42 9.65
C LEU A 151 -15.09 -10.35 8.26
N ASN A 152 -13.92 -9.71 8.13
CA ASN A 152 -13.20 -9.61 6.87
C ASN A 152 -12.69 -10.96 6.37
N ILE A 153 -12.07 -11.76 7.25
CA ILE A 153 -11.57 -13.09 6.90
C ILE A 153 -12.71 -13.98 6.43
N VAL A 154 -13.81 -14.03 7.19
CA VAL A 154 -14.97 -14.88 6.88
C VAL A 154 -15.62 -14.42 5.59
N THR A 155 -15.95 -13.14 5.46
CA THR A 155 -16.67 -12.62 4.29
C THR A 155 -15.84 -12.74 3.02
N THR A 156 -14.55 -12.38 3.07
CA THR A 156 -13.64 -12.52 1.92
C THR A 156 -13.49 -13.98 1.51
N SER A 157 -13.33 -14.89 2.49
CA SER A 157 -13.22 -16.32 2.20
C SER A 157 -14.50 -16.86 1.56
N LEU A 158 -15.68 -16.48 2.06
CA LEU A 158 -16.96 -16.89 1.49
C LEU A 158 -17.13 -16.37 0.06
N ILE A 159 -16.77 -15.11 -0.21
CA ILE A 159 -16.81 -14.52 -1.55
C ILE A 159 -15.87 -15.28 -2.49
N CYS A 160 -14.62 -15.50 -2.08
CA CYS A 160 -13.64 -16.23 -2.89
C CYS A 160 -14.09 -17.68 -3.14
N MET A 161 -14.64 -18.36 -2.13
CA MET A 161 -15.17 -19.71 -2.28
C MET A 161 -16.37 -19.75 -3.24
N PHE A 162 -17.24 -18.76 -3.20
CA PHE A 162 -18.37 -18.65 -4.11
C PHE A 162 -17.91 -18.40 -5.55
N ILE A 163 -17.00 -17.45 -5.78
CA ILE A 163 -16.45 -17.16 -7.11
C ILE A 163 -15.73 -18.39 -7.68
N LYS A 164 -15.02 -19.13 -6.83
CA LYS A 164 -14.35 -20.38 -7.20
C LYS A 164 -15.29 -21.44 -7.77
N LEU A 165 -16.59 -21.37 -7.52
CA LEU A 165 -17.58 -22.29 -8.12
C LEU A 165 -17.78 -22.04 -9.62
N ILE A 166 -17.49 -20.83 -10.10
CA ILE A 166 -17.75 -20.40 -11.49
C ILE A 166 -16.43 -20.24 -12.25
N VAL A 167 -15.40 -19.65 -11.63
CA VAL A 167 -14.13 -19.33 -12.28
C VAL A 167 -12.95 -19.73 -11.38
N PRO A 168 -11.91 -20.39 -11.90
CA PRO A 168 -10.69 -20.64 -11.13
C PRO A 168 -10.01 -19.30 -10.77
N LEU A 169 -9.89 -19.02 -9.48
CA LEU A 169 -9.28 -17.77 -8.96
C LEU A 169 -7.76 -17.71 -9.12
N ARG A 170 -7.10 -18.86 -9.30
CA ARG A 170 -5.65 -18.96 -9.45
C ARG A 170 -5.36 -19.88 -10.63
N MET A 171 -4.48 -19.40 -11.50
CA MET A 171 -3.93 -20.13 -12.64
C MET A 171 -3.07 -21.32 -12.14
N SER A 172 -2.94 -22.38 -12.94
CA SER A 172 -2.16 -23.55 -12.54
C SER A 172 -0.66 -23.21 -12.38
N GLU A 173 0.09 -23.99 -11.60
CA GLU A 173 1.53 -23.75 -11.41
C GLU A 173 2.32 -23.89 -12.74
N GLU A 174 1.82 -24.71 -13.67
CA GLU A 174 2.39 -24.86 -15.01
C GLU A 174 2.19 -23.58 -15.84
N GLU A 175 0.98 -23.04 -15.88
CA GLU A 175 0.67 -21.78 -16.56
C GLU A 175 1.30 -20.54 -15.87
N LEU A 176 1.57 -20.60 -14.56
CA LEU A 176 2.34 -19.57 -13.85
C LEU A 176 3.82 -19.55 -14.27
N GLY A 177 4.39 -20.72 -14.60
CA GLY A 177 5.78 -20.84 -15.06
C GLY A 177 6.00 -20.29 -16.48
N ILE A 178 4.93 -20.22 -17.27
CA ILE A 178 4.90 -19.72 -18.64
C ILE A 178 5.17 -18.18 -18.70
N GLY A 179 4.68 -17.43 -17.70
CA GLY A 179 4.91 -15.97 -17.60
C GLY A 179 4.02 -15.10 -18.50
N ASP A 180 4.14 -13.77 -18.36
CA ASP A 180 3.22 -12.79 -18.98
C ASP A 180 3.22 -12.83 -20.53
N GLU A 181 4.35 -13.17 -21.14
CA GLU A 181 4.52 -13.14 -22.61
C GLU A 181 3.61 -14.14 -23.33
N GLU A 182 3.54 -15.37 -22.83
CA GLU A 182 2.75 -16.42 -23.46
C GLU A 182 1.27 -16.35 -23.04
N VAL A 183 0.96 -15.85 -21.83
CA VAL A 183 -0.42 -15.68 -21.36
C VAL A 183 -1.12 -14.50 -22.04
N HIS A 184 -0.42 -13.37 -22.19
CA HIS A 184 -1.00 -12.13 -22.75
C HIS A 184 -0.58 -11.86 -24.20
N GLY A 185 0.39 -12.59 -24.74
CA GLY A 185 0.93 -12.35 -26.09
C GLY A 185 1.77 -11.08 -26.19
N GLU A 186 2.11 -10.45 -25.06
CA GLU A 186 2.86 -9.20 -24.99
C GLU A 186 4.04 -9.34 -24.02
N GLN A 187 5.24 -8.96 -24.46
CA GLN A 187 6.38 -8.78 -23.56
C GLN A 187 6.28 -7.42 -22.89
N ALA A 188 6.24 -7.38 -21.55
CA ALA A 188 6.28 -6.13 -20.79
C ALA A 188 7.54 -5.29 -21.09
N TYR A 189 8.63 -5.94 -21.50
CA TYR A 189 9.85 -5.29 -21.96
C TYR A 189 10.38 -6.02 -23.20
N ALA A 190 10.39 -5.35 -24.36
CA ALA A 190 10.99 -5.88 -25.57
C ALA A 190 12.52 -5.75 -25.52
N LEU A 191 13.18 -6.56 -24.69
CA LEU A 191 14.65 -6.55 -24.50
C LEU A 191 15.42 -7.05 -25.74
N TRP A 192 14.73 -7.72 -26.67
CA TRP A 192 15.34 -8.38 -27.83
C TRP A 192 15.08 -7.69 -29.18
N ALA A 193 14.18 -6.71 -29.25
CA ALA A 193 13.88 -6.00 -30.49
C ALA A 193 14.95 -4.97 -30.88
N ASP A 194 15.72 -4.48 -29.89
CA ASP A 194 16.86 -3.62 -30.12
C ASP A 194 18.13 -4.48 -30.18
N GLY A 195 18.63 -4.74 -31.38
CA GLY A 195 19.96 -5.35 -31.64
C GLY A 195 21.15 -4.54 -31.08
N LEU A 196 20.92 -3.63 -30.15
CA LEU A 196 21.91 -2.95 -29.34
C LEU A 196 22.10 -3.78 -28.06
N ARG A 197 22.98 -4.78 -28.13
CA ARG A 197 23.70 -5.24 -26.94
C ARG A 197 24.20 -3.99 -26.24
N PHE A 198 23.74 -3.72 -25.02
CA PHE A 198 24.32 -2.68 -24.17
C PHE A 198 25.76 -3.09 -23.83
N GLU A 199 26.71 -2.75 -24.70
CA GLU A 199 28.14 -3.06 -24.57
C GLU A 199 28.84 -2.23 -23.47
N ASN A 200 28.06 -1.58 -22.59
CA ASN A 200 28.55 -0.81 -21.46
C ASN A 200 27.81 -1.12 -20.15
N SER A 201 27.40 -2.37 -19.95
CA SER A 201 27.12 -2.83 -18.58
C SER A 201 28.46 -2.93 -17.85
N LYS A 202 28.83 -1.89 -17.11
CA LYS A 202 29.83 -2.03 -16.04
C LYS A 202 29.27 -3.05 -15.06
N ASN A 203 29.80 -4.26 -15.10
CA ASN A 203 29.52 -5.35 -14.18
C ASN A 203 29.42 -4.82 -12.74
N ASN A 204 28.20 -4.72 -12.21
CA ASN A 204 28.00 -4.51 -10.79
C ASN A 204 28.02 -5.90 -10.14
N SER A 205 29.13 -6.22 -9.48
CA SER A 205 29.49 -7.54 -8.94
C SER A 205 28.66 -7.99 -7.73
N VAL A 206 27.40 -7.56 -7.60
CA VAL A 206 26.59 -7.80 -6.38
C VAL A 206 25.61 -8.97 -6.56
N PHE A 207 25.34 -9.39 -7.80
CA PHE A 207 24.52 -10.57 -8.08
C PHE A 207 25.23 -11.47 -9.08
N ASP A 208 26.10 -12.32 -8.56
CA ASP A 208 26.72 -13.41 -9.31
C ASP A 208 25.68 -14.52 -9.49
N ALA A 209 24.78 -14.34 -10.45
CA ALA A 209 24.05 -15.47 -11.03
C ALA A 209 25.05 -16.17 -11.95
N ARG A 210 25.59 -17.30 -11.50
CA ARG A 210 26.46 -18.17 -12.30
C ARG A 210 25.78 -18.43 -13.64
N ALA A 211 26.37 -17.92 -14.69
CA ALA A 211 25.97 -18.16 -16.07
C ALA A 211 26.47 -19.55 -16.48
N ASP A 212 25.85 -20.61 -15.96
CA ASP A 212 26.08 -21.98 -16.38
C ASP A 212 24.70 -22.66 -16.56
N ASP A 213 23.94 -22.26 -17.57
CA ASP A 213 22.92 -23.12 -18.18
C ASP A 213 22.73 -22.70 -19.64
N HIS A 214 23.59 -23.25 -20.49
CA HIS A 214 23.42 -23.26 -21.94
C HIS A 214 22.27 -24.19 -22.29
N HIS A 215 21.04 -23.69 -22.32
CA HIS A 215 19.97 -24.30 -23.10
C HIS A 215 19.99 -23.71 -24.52
N ASP A 216 20.69 -24.39 -25.43
CA ASP A 216 20.61 -24.13 -26.87
C ASP A 216 19.18 -24.42 -27.35
N PHE A 217 18.43 -23.37 -27.68
CA PHE A 217 17.18 -23.49 -28.43
C PHE A 217 17.47 -23.53 -29.94
N PRO A 218 16.74 -24.36 -30.72
CA PRO A 218 17.04 -24.58 -32.13
C PRO A 218 16.78 -23.32 -32.97
N SER A 219 17.74 -23.02 -33.85
CA SER A 219 17.85 -21.83 -34.70
C SER A 219 16.89 -21.77 -35.89
N SER A 220 15.67 -22.29 -35.75
CA SER A 220 14.77 -22.48 -36.90
C SER A 220 13.67 -21.43 -37.06
N PHE A 221 13.90 -20.14 -36.76
CA PHE A 221 13.01 -19.07 -37.26
C PHE A 221 13.81 -17.78 -37.51
N VAL A 222 14.78 -17.87 -38.42
CA VAL A 222 15.36 -16.68 -39.05
C VAL A 222 14.30 -16.09 -39.97
N THR A 223 13.85 -14.89 -39.61
CA THR A 223 13.02 -13.98 -40.40
C THR A 223 13.52 -13.87 -41.84
N LYS A 224 12.65 -14.17 -42.83
CA LYS A 224 12.89 -13.85 -44.24
C LYS A 224 13.10 -12.34 -44.38
N THR A 225 14.24 -11.93 -44.91
CA THR A 225 14.53 -10.54 -45.27
C THR A 225 13.73 -10.13 -46.52
N PRO A 226 13.24 -8.88 -46.62
CA PRO A 226 12.37 -8.43 -47.69
C PRO A 226 13.15 -8.07 -48.97
N THR A 227 13.82 -9.05 -49.59
CA THR A 227 14.49 -8.86 -50.90
C THR A 227 14.26 -9.99 -51.92
N GLU A 228 13.35 -10.93 -51.67
CA GLU A 228 12.95 -11.96 -52.66
C GLU A 228 11.45 -11.88 -52.99
N LEU A 229 10.98 -10.70 -53.42
CA LEU A 229 9.63 -10.52 -54.00
C LEU A 229 9.65 -9.84 -55.38
N GLU A 230 10.79 -9.86 -56.08
CA GLU A 230 10.87 -9.57 -57.51
C GLU A 230 11.68 -10.66 -58.22
N MET A 231 11.02 -11.78 -58.51
CA MET A 231 11.08 -12.52 -59.78
C MET A 231 10.52 -13.93 -59.56
N ILE A 232 9.48 -14.23 -60.35
CA ILE A 232 8.73 -15.49 -60.54
C ILE A 232 7.50 -15.63 -59.62
#